data_AF-A0A1D1W2S3-F1
#
_entry.id   AF-A0A1D1W2S3-F1
#
_cell.length_a   1.000
_cell.length_b   1.000
_cell.length_c   1.000
_cell.angle_alpha   90.00
_cell.angle_beta   90.00
_cell.angle_gamma   90.00
#
_symmetry.space_group_name_H-M   'P 1'
#
loop_
_entity.id
_entity.type
_entity.pdbx_description
1 polymer ?
#
loop_
_entity_poly.entity_id
_entity_poly.type
_entity_poly.pdbx_seq_one_letter_code
_entity_poly.pdbx_strand_id
1 'polypeptide(L)'
;MRITSAGGFIEGNRVNGNLALSRALGDFFFKRNEHKSLEEQVISPFADVIAQEITDAWEFVVMACDGIWDVMTSRDVVEFVRERIALGMEPEEICEDLVLHCLAPDCTMGGLGCDNMTAQLICLKKSGNYSALVEACSQPPTTEDPVPKSVEYHYLKHLRNRRSSRLQIPTT
;
A
#
# COMPACT_ATOMS: atom_id res chain seq x y z
N MET A 1 17.30 -14.99 -6.45
CA MET A 1 15.94 -14.49 -6.19
C MET A 1 15.14 -15.63 -5.54
N ARG A 2 14.46 -15.42 -4.40
CA ARG A 2 13.87 -16.50 -3.58
C ARG A 2 12.96 -17.46 -4.38
N ILE A 3 11.98 -16.94 -5.12
CA ILE A 3 10.99 -17.76 -5.86
C ILE A 3 11.67 -18.76 -6.82
N THR A 4 12.62 -18.29 -7.63
CA THR A 4 13.34 -19.16 -8.59
C THR A 4 14.24 -20.16 -7.87
N SER A 5 14.87 -19.75 -6.76
CA SER A 5 15.67 -20.66 -5.92
C SER A 5 14.85 -21.75 -5.22
N ALA A 6 13.54 -21.53 -5.07
CA ALA A 6 12.59 -22.50 -4.51
C ALA A 6 11.92 -23.39 -5.58
N GLY A 7 12.29 -23.24 -6.85
CA GLY A 7 11.74 -24.00 -7.99
C GLY A 7 10.50 -23.39 -8.64
N GLY A 8 10.10 -22.18 -8.24
CA GLY A 8 9.01 -21.43 -8.89
C GLY A 8 9.51 -20.51 -10.02
N PHE A 9 8.57 -19.85 -10.68
CA PHE A 9 8.85 -18.84 -11.71
C PHE A 9 7.92 -17.62 -11.56
N ILE A 10 8.21 -16.54 -12.28
CA ILE A 10 7.33 -15.38 -12.38
C ILE A 10 6.91 -15.20 -13.84
N GLU A 11 5.61 -15.08 -14.06
CA GLU A 11 5.01 -14.79 -15.36
C GLU A 11 3.87 -13.78 -15.16
N GLY A 12 3.83 -12.71 -15.96
CA GLY A 12 2.76 -11.71 -15.86
C GLY A 12 2.63 -11.04 -14.48
N ASN A 13 3.74 -10.85 -13.76
CA ASN A 13 3.78 -10.41 -12.35
C ASN A 13 3.11 -11.37 -11.35
N ARG A 14 2.90 -12.63 -11.74
CA ARG A 14 2.33 -13.68 -10.88
C ARG A 14 3.34 -14.79 -10.64
N VAL A 15 3.40 -15.27 -9.41
CA VAL A 15 4.15 -16.45 -9.02
C VAL A 15 3.51 -17.69 -9.63
N ASN A 16 4.31 -18.45 -10.38
CA ASN A 16 3.89 -19.59 -11.18
C ASN A 16 2.70 -19.29 -12.10
N GLY A 17 2.60 -18.04 -12.61
CA GLY A 17 1.49 -17.57 -13.44
C GLY A 17 0.14 -17.46 -12.72
N ASN A 18 0.07 -17.77 -11.41
CA ASN A 18 -1.17 -17.89 -10.65
C ASN A 18 -1.31 -16.78 -9.61
N LEU A 19 -0.44 -16.76 -8.60
CA LEU A 19 -0.62 -15.91 -7.42
C LEU A 19 0.07 -14.55 -7.59
N ALA A 20 -0.66 -13.45 -7.34
CA ALA A 20 -0.13 -12.08 -7.46
C ALA A 20 0.68 -11.61 -6.22
N LEU A 21 0.87 -12.49 -5.25
CA LEU A 21 1.60 -12.23 -4.00
C LEU A 21 2.86 -13.09 -3.94
N SER A 22 3.89 -12.58 -3.27
CA SER A 22 5.12 -13.35 -3.00
C SER A 22 5.22 -13.82 -1.55
N ARG A 23 4.41 -13.25 -0.65
CA ARG A 23 4.30 -13.61 0.76
C ARG A 23 2.83 -13.63 1.16
N ALA A 24 2.46 -14.62 1.95
CA ALA A 24 1.12 -14.78 2.46
C ALA A 24 1.11 -15.80 3.60
N LEU A 25 0.19 -15.65 4.55
CA LEU A 25 -0.23 -16.75 5.41
C LEU A 25 -1.17 -17.67 4.60
N GLY A 26 -1.24 -18.96 4.95
CA GLY A 26 -1.97 -19.94 4.12
C GLY A 26 -1.15 -20.41 2.91
N ASP A 27 -1.78 -20.55 1.73
CA ASP A 27 -1.13 -20.93 0.47
C ASP A 27 -0.20 -22.15 0.56
N PHE A 28 -0.61 -23.17 1.33
CA PHE A 28 0.22 -24.33 1.67
C PHE A 28 0.75 -25.09 0.47
N PHE A 29 0.07 -25.04 -0.68
CA PHE A 29 0.55 -25.67 -1.92
C PHE A 29 1.91 -25.13 -2.37
N PHE A 30 2.19 -23.85 -2.12
CA PHE A 30 3.45 -23.18 -2.48
C PHE A 30 4.56 -23.32 -1.42
N LYS A 31 4.32 -24.11 -0.37
CA LYS A 31 5.18 -24.24 0.82
C LYS A 31 5.61 -25.68 1.09
N ARG A 32 5.70 -26.50 0.04
CA ARG A 32 5.96 -27.95 0.11
C ARG A 32 7.36 -28.35 -0.36
N ASN A 33 8.27 -27.40 -0.54
CA ASN A 33 9.63 -27.75 -0.91
C ASN A 33 10.38 -28.29 0.31
N GLU A 34 10.60 -29.60 0.35
CA GLU A 34 11.26 -30.32 1.46
C GLU A 34 12.74 -29.92 1.64
N HIS A 35 13.36 -29.32 0.63
CA HIS A 35 14.75 -28.90 0.65
C HIS A 35 14.93 -27.41 0.99
N LYS A 36 13.84 -26.72 1.37
CA LYS A 36 13.85 -25.30 1.73
C LYS A 36 13.26 -25.08 3.11
N SER A 37 13.81 -24.12 3.84
CA SER A 37 13.18 -23.62 5.06
C SER A 37 11.82 -22.97 4.74
N LEU A 38 11.00 -22.70 5.76
CA LEU A 38 9.71 -22.05 5.59
C LEU A 38 9.82 -20.65 4.97
N GLU A 39 10.89 -19.91 5.29
CA GLU A 39 11.15 -18.58 4.74
C GLU A 39 11.52 -18.61 3.27
N GLU A 40 12.23 -19.67 2.84
CA GLU A 40 12.75 -19.83 1.49
C GLU A 40 11.78 -20.56 0.54
N GLN A 41 10.55 -20.80 0.96
CA GLN A 41 9.51 -21.39 0.09
C GLN A 41 9.18 -20.48 -1.11
N VAL A 42 8.38 -20.95 -2.07
CA VAL A 42 7.92 -20.13 -3.21
C VAL A 42 7.03 -18.97 -2.74
N ILE A 43 6.22 -19.19 -1.71
CA ILE A 43 5.48 -18.15 -0.99
C ILE A 43 5.91 -18.17 0.48
N SER A 44 6.48 -17.07 0.97
CA SER A 44 6.99 -17.00 2.35
C SER A 44 5.87 -16.61 3.33
N PRO A 45 5.76 -17.26 4.49
CA PRO A 45 4.87 -16.83 5.57
C PRO A 45 5.47 -15.71 6.46
N PHE A 46 6.73 -15.33 6.26
CA PHE A 46 7.42 -14.38 7.14
C PHE A 46 7.09 -12.93 6.77
N ALA A 47 6.68 -12.15 7.76
CA ALA A 47 6.48 -10.72 7.63
C ALA A 47 7.81 -9.97 7.55
N ASP A 48 7.82 -8.85 6.83
CA ASP A 48 8.88 -7.85 6.97
C ASP A 48 8.57 -6.98 8.19
N VAL A 49 9.48 -6.97 9.17
CA VAL A 49 9.28 -6.27 10.44
C VAL A 49 10.21 -5.08 10.51
N ILE A 50 9.63 -3.89 10.66
CA ILE A 50 10.35 -2.63 10.85
C ILE A 50 9.87 -2.03 12.17
N ALA A 51 10.80 -1.73 13.07
CA ALA A 51 10.51 -1.03 14.33
C ALA A 51 11.02 0.41 14.23
N GLN A 52 10.15 1.37 14.56
CA GLN A 52 10.48 2.80 14.61
C GLN A 52 9.94 3.40 15.89
N GLU A 53 10.67 4.36 16.44
CA GLU A 53 10.21 5.12 17.60
C GLU A 53 9.22 6.20 17.16
N ILE A 54 8.06 6.25 17.80
CA ILE A 54 7.05 7.28 17.53
C ILE A 54 7.54 8.61 18.12
N THR A 55 7.79 9.56 17.22
CA THR A 55 8.19 10.93 17.55
C THR A 55 7.00 11.89 17.44
N ASP A 56 7.15 13.10 18.00
CA ASP A 56 6.11 14.13 17.94
C ASP A 56 5.88 14.69 16.52
N ALA A 57 6.75 14.35 15.56
CA ALA A 57 6.57 14.68 14.15
C ALA A 57 5.56 13.77 13.44
N TRP A 58 5.16 12.65 14.04
CA TRP A 58 4.21 11.71 13.44
C TRP A 58 2.77 12.15 13.75
N GLU A 59 2.04 12.55 12.72
CA GLU A 59 0.65 13.01 12.84
C GLU A 59 -0.35 11.84 12.89
N PHE A 60 -0.19 10.87 12.00
CA PHE A 60 -1.08 9.71 11.87
C PHE A 60 -0.42 8.58 11.07
N VAL A 61 -1.05 7.40 11.07
CA VAL A 61 -0.70 6.25 10.23
C VAL A 61 -1.94 5.82 9.46
N VAL A 62 -1.78 5.58 8.16
CA VAL A 62 -2.81 4.95 7.32
C VAL A 62 -2.38 3.53 6.97
N MET A 63 -3.27 2.57 7.20
CA MET A 63 -3.12 1.20 6.71
C MET A 63 -4.29 0.89 5.79
N ALA A 64 -4.03 0.28 4.63
CA ALA A 64 -5.08 -0.11 3.70
C ALA A 64 -4.67 -1.32 2.85
N CYS A 65 -5.65 -2.00 2.25
CA CYS A 65 -5.40 -3.04 1.25
C CYS A 65 -5.04 -2.45 -0.12
N ASP A 66 -4.60 -3.32 -1.04
CA ASP A 66 -4.28 -2.97 -2.43
C ASP A 66 -5.43 -2.31 -3.19
N GLY A 67 -6.69 -2.59 -2.86
CA GLY A 67 -7.85 -1.89 -3.43
C GLY A 67 -7.79 -0.36 -3.32
N ILE A 68 -7.14 0.19 -2.28
CA ILE A 68 -6.88 1.64 -2.14
C ILE A 68 -5.60 2.03 -2.88
N TRP A 69 -4.51 1.30 -2.67
CA TRP A 69 -3.19 1.63 -3.21
C TRP A 69 -3.07 1.46 -4.74
N ASP A 70 -3.95 0.66 -5.35
CA ASP A 70 -4.07 0.52 -6.80
C ASP A 70 -4.67 1.77 -7.46
N VAL A 71 -5.40 2.59 -6.70
CA VAL A 71 -6.06 3.82 -7.18
C VAL A 71 -5.29 5.08 -6.77
N MET A 72 -4.79 5.13 -5.54
CA MET A 72 -4.10 6.30 -4.98
C MET A 72 -2.66 5.98 -4.57
N THR A 73 -1.73 6.92 -4.79
CA THR A 73 -0.36 6.78 -4.28
C THR A 73 -0.30 7.06 -2.78
N SER A 74 0.80 6.66 -2.14
CA SER A 74 1.00 6.95 -0.70
C SER A 74 0.96 8.44 -0.39
N ARG A 75 1.49 9.30 -1.28
CA ARG A 75 1.44 10.75 -1.12
C ARG A 75 -0.01 11.25 -1.27
N ASP A 76 -0.74 10.80 -2.29
CA ASP A 76 -2.13 11.22 -2.50
C ASP A 76 -3.01 10.88 -1.28
N VAL A 77 -2.84 9.68 -0.71
CA VAL A 77 -3.60 9.27 0.49
C VAL A 77 -3.24 10.11 1.71
N VAL A 78 -1.94 10.38 1.94
CA VAL A 78 -1.49 11.22 3.06
C VAL A 78 -2.04 12.64 2.93
N GLU A 79 -1.95 13.25 1.74
CA GLU A 79 -2.48 14.58 1.48
C GLU A 79 -4.00 14.61 1.66
N PHE A 80 -4.72 13.65 1.08
CA PHE A 80 -6.17 13.51 1.19
C PHE A 80 -6.67 13.41 2.63
N VAL A 81 -6.00 12.58 3.44
CA VAL A 81 -6.34 12.39 4.86
C VAL A 81 -5.99 13.64 5.67
N ARG A 82 -4.79 14.18 5.48
CA ARG A 82 -4.30 15.35 6.22
C ARG A 82 -5.17 16.58 5.99
N GLU A 83 -5.59 16.83 4.74
CA GLU A 83 -6.50 17.91 4.40
C GLU A 83 -7.84 17.80 5.15
N ARG A 84 -8.40 16.59 5.25
CA ARG A 84 -9.67 16.38 5.95
C ARG A 84 -9.56 16.46 7.47
N ILE A 85 -8.45 15.98 8.03
CA ILE A 85 -8.14 16.21 9.44
C ILE A 85 -8.03 17.72 9.70
N ALA A 86 -7.38 18.48 8.82
CA ALA A 86 -7.28 19.94 8.96
C ALA A 86 -8.65 20.65 8.89
N LEU A 87 -9.61 20.08 8.16
CA LEU A 87 -11.01 20.55 8.14
C LEU A 87 -11.80 20.17 9.40
N GLY A 88 -11.22 19.37 10.30
CA GLY A 88 -11.86 18.92 11.53
C GLY A 88 -12.87 17.80 11.34
N MET A 89 -12.83 17.08 10.21
CA MET A 89 -13.69 15.91 9.98
C MET A 89 -13.32 14.78 10.94
N GLU A 90 -14.29 13.96 11.34
CA GLU A 90 -14.00 12.83 12.24
C GLU A 90 -13.30 11.68 11.49
N PRO A 91 -12.40 10.91 12.14
CA PRO A 91 -11.62 9.86 11.47
C PRO A 91 -12.45 8.83 10.69
N GLU A 92 -13.64 8.49 11.18
CA GLU A 92 -14.58 7.58 10.53
C GLU A 92 -15.06 8.14 9.18
N GLU A 93 -15.46 9.42 9.16
CA GLU A 93 -15.90 10.12 7.93
C GLU A 93 -14.77 10.19 6.92
N ILE A 94 -13.53 10.42 7.38
CA ILE A 94 -12.34 10.45 6.51
C ILE A 94 -12.09 9.08 5.87
N CYS A 95 -12.26 7.99 6.63
CA CYS A 95 -12.12 6.63 6.10
C CYS A 95 -13.21 6.31 5.07
N GLU A 96 -14.46 6.70 5.34
CA GLU A 96 -15.58 6.54 4.39
C GLU A 96 -15.30 7.30 3.09
N ASP A 97 -14.90 8.56 3.20
CA ASP A 97 -14.52 9.40 2.06
C ASP A 97 -13.37 8.79 1.26
N LEU A 98 -12.35 8.25 1.93
CA LEU A 98 -11.19 7.64 1.27
C LEU A 98 -11.60 6.40 0.45
N VAL A 99 -12.43 5.53 1.03
CA VAL A 99 -12.94 4.35 0.32
C VAL A 99 -13.82 4.79 -0.84
N LEU A 100 -14.75 5.72 -0.62
CA LEU A 100 -15.65 6.23 -1.66
C LEU A 100 -14.89 6.89 -2.81
N HIS A 101 -13.82 7.61 -2.52
CA HIS A 101 -12.96 8.22 -3.54
C HIS A 101 -12.27 7.19 -4.44
N CYS A 102 -11.97 6.00 -3.91
CA CYS A 102 -11.32 4.92 -4.66
C CYS A 102 -12.31 4.05 -5.44
N LEU A 103 -13.60 4.10 -5.12
CA LEU A 103 -14.62 3.29 -5.79
C LEU A 103 -14.80 3.71 -7.24
N ALA A 104 -14.77 2.73 -8.14
CA ALA A 104 -15.05 2.98 -9.54
C ALA A 104 -16.54 3.28 -9.76
N PRO A 105 -16.89 4.20 -10.67
CA PRO A 105 -18.28 4.43 -11.05
C PRO A 105 -18.88 3.23 -11.79
N ASP A 106 -18.03 2.47 -12.49
CA ASP A 106 -18.39 1.23 -13.16
C ASP A 106 -17.17 0.28 -13.27
N CYS A 107 -17.41 -0.99 -13.57
CA CYS A 107 -16.36 -2.00 -13.67
C CYS A 107 -15.69 -2.10 -15.06
N THR A 108 -15.91 -1.14 -15.95
CA THR A 108 -15.43 -1.22 -17.35
C THR A 108 -13.97 -0.81 -17.51
N MET A 109 -13.43 -0.09 -16.51
CA MET A 109 -12.09 0.53 -16.52
C MET A 109 -10.98 -0.39 -15.98
N GLY A 110 -10.88 -1.61 -16.50
CA GLY A 110 -9.74 -2.49 -16.23
C GLY A 110 -9.61 -2.94 -14.77
N GLY A 111 -10.71 -2.92 -14.01
CA GLY A 111 -10.80 -3.44 -12.64
C GLY A 111 -10.29 -2.53 -11.53
N LEU A 112 -9.72 -1.35 -11.85
CA LEU A 112 -9.36 -0.37 -10.82
C LEU A 112 -10.62 0.09 -10.09
N GLY A 113 -10.54 0.22 -8.76
CA GLY A 113 -11.66 0.65 -7.94
C GLY A 113 -12.80 -0.38 -7.78
N CYS A 114 -12.59 -1.63 -8.21
CA CYS A 114 -13.59 -2.71 -8.18
C CYS A 114 -13.30 -3.81 -7.16
N ASP A 115 -12.20 -3.70 -6.41
CA ASP A 115 -11.80 -4.70 -5.42
C ASP A 115 -12.46 -4.46 -4.06
N ASN A 116 -12.29 -5.40 -3.13
CA ASN A 116 -12.53 -5.13 -1.72
C ASN A 116 -11.60 -4.02 -1.23
N MET A 117 -12.17 -3.07 -0.49
CA MET A 117 -11.44 -1.93 0.07
C MET A 117 -11.60 -1.92 1.57
N THR A 118 -10.48 -1.75 2.26
CA THR A 118 -10.43 -1.59 3.71
C THR A 118 -9.31 -0.62 4.02
N ALA A 119 -9.62 0.37 4.85
CA ALA A 119 -8.67 1.36 5.33
C ALA A 119 -8.83 1.51 6.85
N GLN A 120 -7.72 1.82 7.53
CA GLN A 120 -7.67 2.17 8.93
C GLN A 120 -6.80 3.41 9.09
N LEU A 121 -7.37 4.44 9.72
CA LEU A 121 -6.68 5.65 10.12
C LEU A 121 -6.37 5.59 11.62
N ILE A 122 -5.10 5.73 11.97
CA ILE A 122 -4.61 5.76 13.35
C ILE A 122 -4.06 7.15 13.61
N CYS A 123 -4.82 7.97 14.33
CA CYS A 123 -4.40 9.30 14.75
C CYS A 123 -3.37 9.19 15.87
N LEU A 124 -2.17 9.75 15.68
CA LEU A 124 -1.08 9.70 16.64
C LEU A 124 -0.97 11.04 17.37
N LYS A 125 -1.18 11.07 18.69
CA LYS A 125 -0.84 12.22 19.51
C LYS A 125 -0.58 11.82 20.96
N LYS A 126 0.56 12.27 21.53
CA LYS A 126 0.96 11.99 22.92
C LYS A 126 0.35 12.95 23.97
N SER A 127 -0.15 14.13 23.58
CA SER A 127 -0.41 15.24 24.53
C SER A 127 -1.78 15.93 24.45
N GLY A 128 -2.79 15.39 23.76
CA GLY A 128 -4.08 16.09 23.66
C GLY A 128 -5.24 15.32 23.06
N ASN A 129 -6.32 16.05 22.78
CA ASN A 129 -7.53 15.59 22.10
C ASN A 129 -7.40 15.72 20.57
N TYR A 130 -8.40 15.22 19.83
CA TYR A 130 -8.44 15.27 18.37
C TYR A 130 -8.30 16.70 17.80
N SER A 131 -8.88 17.70 18.46
CA SER A 131 -8.77 19.11 18.05
C SER A 131 -7.33 19.61 17.93
N ALA A 132 -6.42 19.10 18.76
CA ALA A 132 -5.03 19.47 18.67
C ALA A 132 -4.33 18.82 17.45
N LEU A 133 -4.80 17.66 16.99
CA LEU A 133 -4.31 17.06 15.74
C LEU A 133 -4.82 17.84 14.51
N VAL A 134 -6.09 18.29 14.55
CA VAL A 134 -6.67 19.20 13.55
C VAL A 134 -5.81 20.47 13.39
N GLU A 135 -5.41 21.08 14.50
CA GLU A 135 -4.54 22.27 14.48
C GLU A 135 -3.17 21.99 13.84
N ALA A 136 -2.56 20.84 14.15
CA ALA A 136 -1.28 20.45 13.57
C ALA A 136 -1.39 20.22 12.05
N CYS A 137 -2.41 19.49 11.61
CA CYS A 137 -2.65 19.25 10.18
C CYS A 137 -3.03 20.53 9.42
N SER A 138 -3.53 21.56 10.10
CA SER A 138 -3.82 22.87 9.50
C SER A 138 -2.56 23.68 9.20
N GLN A 139 -1.43 23.37 9.83
CA GLN A 139 -0.13 23.97 9.53
C GLN A 139 0.52 23.26 8.33
N PRO A 140 1.46 23.89 7.60
CA PRO A 140 2.25 23.19 6.60
C PRO A 140 3.02 22.03 7.25
N PRO A 141 3.25 20.91 6.52
CA PRO A 141 4.00 19.79 7.05
C PRO A 141 5.39 20.28 7.50
N THR A 142 5.83 19.83 8.68
CA THR A 142 7.17 20.16 9.17
C THR A 142 8.20 19.60 8.19
N THR A 143 9.13 20.44 7.73
CA THR A 143 10.11 20.15 6.67
C THR A 143 11.12 19.04 6.99
N GLU A 144 11.00 18.42 8.16
CA GLU A 144 11.71 17.20 8.50
C GLU A 144 10.86 16.02 8.08
N ASP A 145 10.80 15.72 6.78
CA ASP A 145 10.29 14.44 6.31
C ASP A 145 11.11 13.34 7.01
N PRO A 146 10.56 12.61 7.99
CA PRO A 146 11.30 11.59 8.68
C PRO A 146 11.14 10.27 7.94
N VAL A 147 10.64 10.26 6.69
CA VAL A 147 10.58 9.06 5.86
C VAL A 147 12.04 8.63 5.69
N PRO A 148 12.48 7.59 6.41
CA PRO A 148 13.84 7.12 6.22
C PRO A 148 13.92 6.73 4.75
N LYS A 149 15.01 7.05 4.06
CA LYS A 149 15.22 6.66 2.65
C LYS A 149 15.06 5.14 2.41
N SER A 150 14.94 4.33 3.47
CA SER A 150 14.62 2.91 3.46
C SER A 150 13.13 2.57 3.39
N VAL A 151 12.21 3.51 3.64
CA VAL A 151 10.74 3.30 3.60
C VAL A 151 10.13 3.83 2.30
N GLU A 152 10.83 4.74 1.61
CA GLU A 152 10.54 5.05 0.22
C GLU A 152 11.06 3.90 -0.67
N TYR A 153 10.21 2.90 -0.89
CA TYR A 153 10.06 2.02 -2.06
C TYR A 153 9.64 0.60 -1.65
N HIS A 154 8.35 0.30 -1.84
CA HIS A 154 7.99 -1.02 -2.38
C HIS A 154 6.88 -1.01 -3.45
N TYR A 155 6.23 0.13 -3.70
CA TYR A 155 5.14 0.21 -4.69
C TYR A 155 5.57 0.77 -6.07
N LEU A 156 6.59 1.64 -6.13
CA LEU A 156 6.97 2.35 -7.37
C LEU A 156 7.76 1.53 -8.40
N LYS A 157 8.09 0.26 -8.15
CA LYS A 157 8.78 -0.59 -9.16
C LYS A 157 7.81 -1.32 -10.10
N HIS A 158 6.53 -1.44 -9.76
CA HIS A 158 5.59 -2.27 -10.53
C HIS A 158 4.68 -1.46 -11.48
N LEU A 159 4.42 -0.18 -11.21
CA LEU A 159 3.62 0.67 -12.12
C LEU A 159 4.40 1.21 -13.33
N ARG A 160 5.74 1.28 -13.25
CA ARG A 160 6.56 1.69 -14.40
C ARG A 160 6.49 0.69 -15.56
N ASN A 161 6.14 -0.57 -15.29
CA ASN A 161 5.93 -1.59 -16.32
C ASN A 161 4.52 -1.58 -16.94
N ARG A 162 3.53 -0.87 -16.38
CA ARG A 162 2.20 -0.71 -17.00
C ARG A 162 2.12 0.43 -18.01
N ARG A 163 3.10 1.35 -18.04
CA ARG A 163 3.17 2.44 -19.03
C ARG A 163 4.02 2.11 -20.28
N SER A 164 4.69 0.94 -20.33
CA SER A 164 5.54 0.56 -21.47
C SER A 164 4.83 -0.25 -22.56
N SER A 165 3.51 -0.43 -22.49
CA SER A 165 2.70 -1.07 -23.52
C SER A 165 1.61 -0.11 -24.02
N ARG A 166 2.01 0.96 -24.71
CA ARG A 166 1.13 1.68 -25.64
C ARG A 166 1.79 1.74 -27.01
N LEU A 167 1.12 1.08 -27.95
CA LEU A 167 1.11 1.26 -29.41
C LEU A 167 2.45 1.43 -30.13
N GLN A 168 2.97 0.32 -30.69
CA GLN A 168 3.53 0.37 -32.03
C GLN A 168 2.37 0.22 -33.02
N ILE A 169 2.05 1.29 -33.74
CA ILE A 169 1.18 1.26 -34.90
C ILE A 169 2.05 0.75 -36.07
N PRO A 170 1.69 -0.31 -36.80
CA PRO A 170 2.44 -0.74 -37.97
C PRO A 170 2.19 0.26 -39.10
N THR A 171 3.25 0.92 -39.58
CA THR A 171 3.24 1.59 -40.88
C THR A 171 3.46 0.54 -41.97
N THR A 172 2.40 0.28 -42.74
CA THR A 172 2.50 -0.13 -44.15
C THR A 172 2.05 1.02 -45.01
#